data_AF-A0A813F1D2-F1
#
_entry.id   AF-A0A813F1D2-F1
#
_cell.length_a   1.000
_cell.length_b   1.000
_cell.length_c   1.000
_cell.angle_alpha   90.00
_cell.angle_beta   90.00
_cell.angle_gamma   90.00
#
_symmetry.space_group_name_H-M   'P 1'
#
loop_
_entity.id
_entity.type
_entity.pdbx_description
1 polymer ?
#
loop_
_entity_poly.entity_id
_entity_poly.type
_entity_poly.pdbx_seq_one_letter_code
_entity_poly.pdbx_strand_id
1 'polypeptide(L)'
;MRRNHAHASERRIHFSIYVSMLALAFCSWVLTACSALVVPLAAAKPATSLRKMSLPRVSDGEQIDLGSALANSKGKTMLVLAPHAADFNAAEYCQRVRAFWSQLTEKGVSRCMLVINGEASSCAKLAELLDLPAGVELFSDPTGEAGRRFGVNRGWRPDDDLSPYLKLFVMGIGFGDSGTLPAVLAGYVGNPNGRREWIETALKQGQLAGRWPDSMLEIAADGSIVANKFDDAWLVGGWGLRPFELAVLRLQNLIGIQFNNWDALKPVDDRCLTQLGGCTVVGPGGEAIYSWVDNGLCDVPDMNELLEAL
;
A
#
# COMPACT_ATOMS: atom_id res chain seq x y z
N MET A 1 -9.44 -38.63 50.49
CA MET A 1 -8.15 -37.92 50.27
C MET A 1 -7.51 -38.12 48.88
N ARG A 2 -8.11 -38.82 47.90
CA ARG A 2 -7.51 -39.04 46.55
C ARG A 2 -8.04 -38.14 45.41
N ARG A 3 -9.05 -37.29 45.64
CA ARG A 3 -9.63 -36.41 44.60
C ARG A 3 -8.90 -35.07 44.40
N ASN A 4 -8.05 -34.64 45.33
CA ASN A 4 -7.39 -33.33 45.26
C ASN A 4 -6.06 -33.32 44.48
N HIS A 5 -5.47 -34.48 44.17
CA HIS A 5 -4.20 -34.55 43.44
C HIS A 5 -4.35 -34.48 41.92
N ALA A 6 -5.47 -34.95 41.36
CA ALA A 6 -5.70 -34.91 39.91
C ALA A 6 -5.81 -33.46 39.37
N HIS A 7 -6.55 -32.61 40.09
CA HIS A 7 -6.80 -31.21 39.72
C HIS A 7 -5.57 -30.28 39.82
N ALA A 8 -4.53 -30.69 40.55
CA ALA A 8 -3.28 -29.95 40.61
C ALA A 8 -2.36 -30.26 39.42
N SER A 9 -2.46 -31.47 38.85
CA SER A 9 -1.65 -31.87 37.70
C SER A 9 -2.16 -31.27 36.39
N GLU A 10 -3.48 -31.21 36.18
CA GLU A 10 -4.08 -30.59 34.98
C GLU A 10 -3.76 -29.10 34.88
N ARG A 11 -3.81 -28.36 36.00
CA ARG A 11 -3.48 -26.93 36.02
C ARG A 11 -2.02 -26.63 35.68
N ARG A 12 -1.09 -27.53 35.99
CA ARG A 12 0.33 -27.39 35.61
C ARG A 12 0.56 -27.62 34.12
N ILE A 13 -0.18 -28.55 33.52
CA ILE A 13 -0.09 -28.84 32.07
C ILE A 13 -0.65 -27.67 31.26
N HIS A 14 -1.81 -27.12 31.65
CA HIS A 14 -2.37 -25.94 30.98
C HIS A 14 -1.45 -24.72 31.09
N PHE A 15 -0.87 -24.45 32.26
CA PHE A 15 0.05 -23.31 32.43
C PHE A 15 1.33 -23.46 31.58
N SER A 16 1.89 -24.67 31.49
CA SER A 16 3.08 -24.93 30.66
C SER A 16 2.80 -24.78 29.16
N ILE A 17 1.60 -25.12 28.69
CA ILE A 17 1.21 -24.94 27.28
C ILE A 17 1.04 -23.45 26.95
N TYR A 18 0.43 -22.66 27.85
CA TYR A 18 0.28 -21.22 27.65
C TYR A 18 1.62 -20.48 27.62
N VAL A 19 2.56 -20.83 28.50
CA VAL A 19 3.90 -20.23 28.51
C VAL A 19 4.68 -20.59 27.24
N SER A 20 4.56 -21.82 26.75
CA SER A 20 5.19 -22.24 25.49
C SER A 20 4.57 -21.58 24.25
N MET A 21 3.25 -21.35 24.23
CA MET A 21 2.60 -20.60 23.15
C MET A 21 2.96 -19.11 23.16
N LEU A 22 3.07 -18.49 24.34
CA LEU A 22 3.55 -17.11 24.49
C LEU A 22 5.03 -16.97 24.10
N ALA A 23 5.87 -17.95 24.44
CA ALA A 23 7.27 -17.97 24.03
C ALA A 23 7.43 -18.16 22.52
N LEU A 24 6.60 -18.99 21.87
CA LEU A 24 6.57 -19.14 20.41
C LEU A 24 6.07 -17.88 19.70
N ALA A 25 5.03 -17.22 20.23
CA ALA A 25 4.54 -15.94 19.72
C ALA A 25 5.59 -14.82 19.87
N PHE A 26 6.30 -14.78 21.00
CA PHE A 26 7.36 -13.80 21.24
C PHE A 26 8.60 -14.07 20.37
N CYS A 27 8.97 -15.33 20.16
CA CYS A 27 10.09 -15.71 19.29
C CYS A 27 9.78 -15.43 17.81
N SER A 28 8.52 -15.64 17.37
CA SER A 28 8.05 -15.21 16.05
C SER A 28 8.14 -13.68 15.90
N TRP A 29 7.77 -12.92 16.94
CA TRP A 29 7.81 -11.45 16.90
C TRP A 29 9.24 -10.90 16.86
N VAL A 30 10.16 -11.48 17.66
CA VAL A 30 11.59 -11.09 17.66
C VAL A 30 12.29 -11.47 16.36
N LEU A 31 11.94 -12.59 15.72
CA LEU A 31 12.46 -12.94 14.39
C LEU A 31 11.90 -12.04 13.28
N THR A 32 10.68 -11.53 13.43
CA THR A 32 10.07 -10.57 12.49
C THR A 32 10.75 -9.20 12.56
N ALA A 33 11.26 -8.80 13.72
CA ALA A 33 11.98 -7.54 13.92
C ALA A 33 13.41 -7.52 13.32
N CYS A 34 13.93 -8.67 12.86
CA CYS A 34 15.23 -8.80 12.19
C CYS A 34 15.11 -9.29 10.74
N SER A 35 13.92 -9.18 10.13
CA SER A 35 13.81 -9.17 8.69
C SER A 35 14.34 -7.83 8.19
N ALA A 36 15.67 -7.72 8.03
CA ALA A 36 16.17 -6.78 7.05
C ALA A 36 15.41 -7.10 5.75
N LEU A 37 14.48 -6.23 5.34
CA LEU A 37 13.69 -6.41 4.12
C LEU A 37 14.69 -6.73 3.00
N VAL A 38 14.70 -7.98 2.53
CA VAL A 38 15.54 -8.37 1.41
C VAL A 38 14.88 -7.76 0.18
N VAL A 39 15.22 -6.50 -0.09
CA VAL A 39 14.81 -5.84 -1.32
C VAL A 39 15.46 -6.60 -2.47
N PRO A 40 14.70 -7.05 -3.48
CA PRO A 40 15.25 -7.70 -4.65
C PRO A 40 16.38 -6.85 -5.25
N LEU A 41 17.46 -7.47 -5.72
CA LEU A 41 18.59 -6.74 -6.33
C LEU A 41 18.14 -5.83 -7.48
N ALA A 42 17.06 -6.20 -8.17
CA ALA A 42 16.43 -5.39 -9.22
C ALA A 42 15.83 -4.09 -8.69
N ALA A 43 15.19 -4.12 -7.52
CA ALA A 43 14.62 -2.96 -6.84
C ALA A 43 15.71 -2.08 -6.19
N ALA A 44 16.88 -2.66 -5.87
CA ALA A 44 18.06 -1.90 -5.43
C ALA A 44 18.77 -1.15 -6.58
N LYS A 45 18.52 -1.53 -7.85
CA LYS A 45 19.11 -0.91 -9.04
C LYS A 45 18.03 -0.57 -10.09
N PRO A 46 17.05 0.28 -9.76
CA PRO A 46 15.85 0.49 -10.57
C PRO A 46 16.13 1.03 -11.97
N ALA A 47 17.10 1.95 -12.11
CA ALA A 47 17.50 2.47 -13.42
C ALA A 47 18.04 1.37 -14.35
N THR A 48 18.68 0.35 -13.79
CA THR A 48 19.22 -0.79 -14.56
C THR A 48 18.12 -1.81 -14.87
N SER A 49 17.31 -2.19 -13.88
CA SER A 49 16.25 -3.19 -14.06
C SER A 49 15.15 -2.74 -15.01
N LEU A 50 14.88 -1.44 -15.08
CA LEU A 50 13.88 -0.83 -15.97
C LEU A 50 14.45 -0.30 -17.29
N ARG A 51 15.70 -0.61 -17.61
CA ARG A 51 16.31 -0.19 -18.88
C ARG A 51 15.52 -0.75 -20.07
N LYS A 52 15.25 0.07 -21.10
CA LYS A 52 14.44 -0.31 -22.27
C LYS A 52 12.97 -0.61 -21.94
N MET A 53 12.51 -0.27 -20.73
CA MET A 53 11.09 -0.31 -20.40
C MET A 53 10.46 1.02 -20.84
N SER A 54 9.91 1.04 -22.05
CA SER A 54 9.23 2.21 -22.60
C SER A 54 7.73 2.13 -22.34
N LEU A 55 7.16 3.16 -21.71
CA LEU A 55 5.73 3.25 -21.44
C LEU A 55 5.14 4.56 -21.96
N PRO A 56 3.89 4.55 -22.48
CA PRO A 56 3.19 5.78 -22.82
C PRO A 56 2.81 6.55 -21.56
N ARG A 57 3.16 7.83 -21.53
CA ARG A 57 2.61 8.78 -20.56
C ARG A 57 1.15 9.07 -20.91
N VAL A 58 0.29 9.09 -19.91
CA VAL A 58 -1.17 9.21 -20.10
C VAL A 58 -1.58 10.57 -20.65
N SER A 59 -0.84 11.64 -20.34
CA SER A 59 -1.20 13.02 -20.73
C SER A 59 -1.07 13.29 -22.23
N ASP A 60 -0.09 12.69 -22.90
CA ASP A 60 0.30 13.03 -24.27
C ASP A 60 0.63 11.81 -25.15
N GLY A 61 0.69 10.61 -24.57
CA GLY A 61 1.10 9.39 -25.25
C GLY A 61 2.59 9.29 -25.54
N GLU A 62 3.42 10.22 -25.04
CA GLU A 62 4.87 10.19 -25.25
C GLU A 62 5.46 8.92 -24.62
N GLN A 63 6.31 8.24 -25.37
CA GLN A 63 6.99 7.02 -24.94
C GLN A 63 8.22 7.36 -24.10
N ILE A 64 8.19 7.02 -22.82
CA ILE A 64 9.28 7.28 -21.87
C ILE A 64 9.94 5.97 -21.46
N ASP A 65 11.25 5.86 -21.71
CA ASP A 65 12.08 4.79 -21.17
C ASP A 65 12.33 5.04 -19.67
N LEU A 66 11.72 4.22 -18.81
CA LEU A 66 11.78 4.38 -17.37
C LEU A 66 13.22 4.30 -16.84
N GLY A 67 14.01 3.32 -17.28
CA GLY A 67 15.39 3.16 -16.82
C GLY A 67 16.27 4.35 -17.17
N SER A 68 16.10 4.91 -18.37
CA SER A 68 16.81 6.10 -18.83
C SER A 68 16.32 7.37 -18.13
N ALA A 69 15.02 7.48 -17.86
CA ALA A 69 14.44 8.57 -17.09
C ALA A 69 15.00 8.62 -15.66
N LEU A 70 15.16 7.45 -15.03
CA LEU A 70 15.78 7.33 -13.70
C LEU A 70 17.30 7.59 -13.75
N ALA A 71 18.02 6.98 -14.70
CA ALA A 71 19.48 7.12 -14.83
C ALA A 71 19.92 8.57 -15.10
N ASN A 72 19.14 9.30 -15.91
CA ASN A 72 19.45 10.69 -16.27
C ASN A 72 18.78 11.72 -15.36
N SER A 73 18.26 11.29 -14.20
CA SER A 73 17.65 12.20 -13.24
C SER A 73 18.66 13.26 -12.78
N LYS A 74 18.25 14.53 -12.83
CA LYS A 74 19.06 15.67 -12.34
C LYS A 74 18.82 15.98 -10.87
N GLY A 75 17.68 15.56 -10.34
CA GLY A 75 17.29 15.69 -8.93
C GLY A 75 16.83 14.36 -8.36
N LYS A 76 16.05 14.38 -7.27
CA LYS A 76 15.39 13.16 -6.81
C LYS A 76 14.18 12.89 -7.70
N THR A 77 14.05 11.64 -8.15
CA THR A 77 12.89 11.16 -8.92
C THR A 77 12.24 10.01 -8.15
N MET A 78 10.97 10.16 -7.83
CA MET A 78 10.14 9.11 -7.25
C MET A 78 9.48 8.31 -8.37
N LEU A 79 9.54 6.99 -8.29
CA LEU A 79 8.80 6.07 -9.14
C LEU A 79 7.94 5.18 -8.26
N VAL A 80 6.64 5.16 -8.54
CA VAL A 80 5.68 4.21 -7.96
C VAL A 80 5.26 3.25 -9.06
N LEU A 81 5.33 1.95 -8.77
CA LEU A 81 4.83 0.86 -9.59
C LEU A 81 3.57 0.35 -8.92
N ALA A 82 2.44 1.02 -9.17
CA ALA A 82 1.16 0.66 -8.60
C ALA A 82 0.59 -0.59 -9.29
N PRO A 83 -0.12 -1.46 -8.55
CA PRO A 83 -0.94 -2.53 -9.14
C PRO A 83 -2.05 -1.99 -10.05
N HIS A 84 -3.01 -2.83 -10.40
CA HIS A 84 -4.10 -2.40 -11.27
C HIS A 84 -4.96 -1.31 -10.63
N ALA A 85 -5.66 -0.52 -11.45
CA ALA A 85 -6.30 0.72 -10.98
C ALA A 85 -7.44 0.49 -9.96
N ALA A 86 -8.02 -0.71 -9.93
CA ALA A 86 -9.01 -1.15 -8.94
C ALA A 86 -8.42 -1.83 -7.69
N ASP A 87 -7.10 -1.78 -7.47
CA ASP A 87 -6.44 -2.45 -6.34
C ASP A 87 -6.40 -1.55 -5.08
N PHE A 88 -6.26 -2.18 -3.90
CA PHE A 88 -6.10 -1.44 -2.63
C PHE A 88 -4.79 -0.65 -2.56
N ASN A 89 -3.66 -1.23 -2.98
CA ASN A 89 -2.36 -0.56 -2.93
C ASN A 89 -2.33 0.60 -3.92
N ALA A 90 -2.91 0.43 -5.11
CA ALA A 90 -3.00 1.51 -6.09
C ALA A 90 -3.74 2.74 -5.52
N ALA A 91 -4.88 2.52 -4.86
CA ALA A 91 -5.62 3.59 -4.19
C ALA A 91 -4.81 4.23 -3.05
N GLU A 92 -4.18 3.44 -2.17
CA GLU A 92 -3.38 3.96 -1.07
C GLU A 92 -2.13 4.73 -1.55
N TYR A 93 -1.42 4.24 -2.57
CA TYR A 93 -0.30 4.94 -3.17
C TYR A 93 -0.71 6.33 -3.66
N CYS A 94 -1.82 6.41 -4.40
CA CYS A 94 -2.34 7.69 -4.89
C CYS A 94 -2.74 8.63 -3.74
N GLN A 95 -3.44 8.11 -2.74
CA GLN A 95 -3.88 8.88 -1.57
C GLN A 95 -2.68 9.42 -0.76
N ARG A 96 -1.65 8.59 -0.57
CA ARG A 96 -0.42 8.96 0.13
C ARG A 96 0.41 9.95 -0.67
N VAL A 97 0.65 9.73 -1.97
CA VAL A 97 1.35 10.70 -2.82
C VAL A 97 0.65 12.06 -2.79
N ARG A 98 -0.68 12.10 -2.86
CA ARG A 98 -1.45 13.34 -2.74
C ARG A 98 -1.28 14.00 -1.37
N ALA A 99 -1.42 13.24 -0.28
CA ALA A 99 -1.33 13.77 1.08
C ALA A 99 0.07 14.32 1.41
N PHE A 100 1.12 13.67 0.93
CA PHE A 100 2.52 14.01 1.20
C PHE A 100 3.16 14.86 0.08
N TRP A 101 2.39 15.33 -0.91
CA TRP A 101 2.92 15.98 -2.13
C TRP A 101 3.82 17.18 -1.85
N SER A 102 3.40 18.06 -0.95
CA SER A 102 4.18 19.24 -0.52
C SER A 102 5.48 18.83 0.16
N GLN A 103 5.43 17.90 1.11
CA GLN A 103 6.60 17.40 1.83
C GLN A 103 7.59 16.68 0.90
N LEU A 104 7.11 15.90 -0.07
CA LEU A 104 7.95 15.28 -1.10
C LEU A 104 8.71 16.34 -1.92
N THR A 105 7.99 17.39 -2.34
CA THR A 105 8.58 18.50 -3.11
C THR A 105 9.60 19.28 -2.28
N GLU A 106 9.29 19.59 -1.02
CA GLU A 106 10.19 20.26 -0.06
C GLU A 106 11.45 19.43 0.22
N LYS A 107 11.33 18.10 0.25
CA LYS A 107 12.46 17.16 0.34
C LYS A 107 13.24 16.98 -0.96
N GLY A 108 12.88 17.71 -2.03
CA GLY A 108 13.62 17.76 -3.28
C GLY A 108 13.23 16.69 -4.30
N VAL A 109 12.08 16.01 -4.14
CA VAL A 109 11.50 15.18 -5.20
C VAL A 109 11.02 16.10 -6.31
N SER A 110 11.82 16.16 -7.38
CA SER A 110 11.61 17.05 -8.53
C SER A 110 10.71 16.45 -9.61
N ARG A 111 10.54 15.12 -9.58
CA ARG A 111 9.75 14.36 -10.53
C ARG A 111 9.11 13.18 -9.83
N CYS A 112 7.81 12.95 -10.06
CA CYS A 112 7.08 11.80 -9.54
C CYS A 112 6.41 11.07 -10.70
N MET A 113 6.81 9.83 -10.92
CA MET A 113 6.29 8.95 -11.97
C MET A 113 5.43 7.88 -11.29
N LEU A 114 4.18 7.74 -11.70
CA LEU A 114 3.25 6.72 -11.22
C LEU A 114 2.86 5.83 -12.40
N VAL A 115 3.43 4.63 -12.43
CA VAL A 115 3.08 3.58 -13.38
C VAL A 115 1.96 2.75 -12.78
N ILE A 116 0.87 2.57 -13.52
CA ILE A 116 -0.30 1.80 -13.07
C ILE A 116 -0.50 0.62 -14.02
N ASN A 117 -0.81 -0.55 -13.46
CA ASN A 117 -1.09 -1.76 -14.25
C ASN A 117 -2.48 -1.68 -14.92
N GLY A 118 -2.62 -0.85 -15.96
CA GLY A 118 -3.88 -0.64 -16.65
C GLY A 118 -3.72 0.19 -17.90
N GLU A 119 -4.80 0.30 -18.68
CA GLU A 119 -4.89 1.17 -19.84
C GLU A 119 -4.89 2.65 -19.45
N ALA A 120 -4.52 3.54 -20.37
CA ALA A 120 -4.45 4.98 -20.12
C ALA A 120 -5.78 5.56 -19.57
N SER A 121 -6.92 5.06 -20.05
CA SER A 121 -8.26 5.40 -19.56
C SER A 121 -8.46 5.04 -18.08
N SER A 122 -8.06 3.83 -17.68
CA SER A 122 -8.14 3.38 -16.28
C SER A 122 -7.21 4.18 -15.36
N CYS A 123 -6.01 4.51 -15.83
CA CYS A 123 -5.05 5.34 -15.11
C CYS A 123 -5.60 6.75 -14.89
N ALA A 124 -6.13 7.37 -15.94
CA ALA A 124 -6.77 8.69 -15.86
C ALA A 124 -7.98 8.67 -14.94
N LYS A 125 -8.82 7.63 -14.99
CA LYS A 125 -10.00 7.54 -14.14
C LYS A 125 -9.64 7.40 -12.66
N LEU A 126 -8.63 6.60 -12.32
CA LEU A 126 -8.15 6.51 -10.94
C LEU A 126 -7.61 7.86 -10.44
N ALA A 127 -6.82 8.54 -11.28
CA ALA A 127 -6.25 9.85 -10.97
C ALA A 127 -7.33 10.91 -10.73
N GLU A 128 -8.40 10.90 -11.54
CA GLU A 128 -9.59 11.75 -11.36
C GLU A 128 -10.29 11.44 -10.04
N LEU A 129 -10.62 10.17 -9.76
CA LEU A 129 -11.33 9.77 -8.53
C LEU A 129 -10.57 10.11 -7.24
N LEU A 130 -9.24 10.18 -7.34
CA LEU A 130 -8.35 10.44 -6.22
C LEU A 130 -7.71 11.83 -6.27
N ASP A 131 -8.18 12.74 -7.12
CA ASP A 131 -7.70 14.13 -7.20
C ASP A 131 -6.16 14.21 -7.19
N LEU A 132 -5.50 13.39 -8.02
CA LEU A 132 -4.04 13.33 -8.02
C LEU A 132 -3.44 14.69 -8.43
N PRO A 133 -2.33 15.12 -7.79
CA PRO A 133 -1.68 16.38 -8.17
C PRO A 133 -1.23 16.37 -9.64
N ALA A 134 -1.42 17.49 -10.34
CA ALA A 134 -1.03 17.63 -11.75
C ALA A 134 0.47 17.45 -12.02
N GLY A 135 1.32 17.55 -10.98
CA GLY A 135 2.76 17.28 -11.08
C GLY A 135 3.14 15.80 -11.06
N VAL A 136 2.18 14.89 -10.83
CA VAL A 136 2.40 13.44 -10.93
C VAL A 136 2.25 13.00 -12.38
N GLU A 137 3.30 12.44 -12.95
CA GLU A 137 3.27 11.87 -14.30
C GLU A 137 2.71 10.45 -14.26
N LEU A 138 1.61 10.21 -14.96
CA LEU A 138 0.97 8.90 -15.04
C LEU A 138 1.46 8.12 -16.26
N PHE A 139 1.72 6.83 -16.07
CA PHE A 139 2.13 5.91 -17.13
C PHE A 139 1.24 4.66 -17.12
N SER A 140 0.84 4.24 -18.32
CA SER A 140 0.01 3.05 -18.52
C SER A 140 0.91 1.84 -18.80
N ASP A 141 0.81 0.79 -17.98
CA ASP A 141 1.42 -0.53 -18.22
C ASP A 141 0.36 -1.63 -18.11
N PRO A 142 -0.46 -1.86 -19.15
CA PRO A 142 -1.52 -2.87 -19.09
C PRO A 142 -1.02 -4.29 -18.78
N THR A 143 0.26 -4.56 -19.01
CA THR A 143 0.88 -5.89 -18.85
C THR A 143 1.52 -6.12 -17.48
N GLY A 144 1.74 -5.05 -16.71
CA GLY A 144 2.45 -5.06 -15.43
C GLY A 144 3.94 -5.43 -15.52
N GLU A 145 4.53 -5.36 -16.71
CA GLU A 145 5.91 -5.79 -16.96
C GLU A 145 6.95 -4.93 -16.23
N ALA A 146 6.72 -3.62 -16.09
CA ALA A 146 7.62 -2.73 -15.36
C ALA A 146 7.77 -3.18 -13.89
N GLY A 147 6.64 -3.50 -13.24
CA GLY A 147 6.64 -4.05 -11.88
C GLY A 147 7.42 -5.36 -11.78
N ARG A 148 7.19 -6.31 -12.69
CA ARG A 148 7.89 -7.60 -12.68
C ARG A 148 9.40 -7.45 -12.85
N ARG A 149 9.85 -6.54 -13.73
CA ARG A 149 11.28 -6.24 -13.90
C ARG A 149 11.90 -5.59 -12.69
N PHE A 150 11.17 -4.73 -12.00
CA PHE A 150 11.59 -4.15 -10.73
C PHE A 150 11.69 -5.20 -9.62
N GLY A 151 10.93 -6.29 -9.72
CA GLY A 151 10.96 -7.42 -8.80
C GLY A 151 9.80 -7.44 -7.81
N VAL A 152 8.66 -6.84 -8.15
CA VAL A 152 7.46 -6.89 -7.30
C VAL A 152 6.95 -8.32 -7.15
N ASN A 153 6.26 -8.61 -6.05
CA ASN A 153 5.61 -9.89 -5.84
C ASN A 153 4.50 -10.11 -6.90
N ARG A 154 4.46 -11.30 -7.49
CA ARG A 154 3.51 -11.69 -8.53
C ARG A 154 2.25 -12.38 -7.97
N GLY A 155 2.17 -12.55 -6.65
CA GLY A 155 1.06 -13.18 -5.95
C GLY A 155 1.23 -14.68 -5.74
N TRP A 156 0.19 -15.32 -5.21
CA TRP A 156 0.19 -16.76 -4.95
C TRP A 156 0.06 -17.58 -6.24
N ARG A 157 1.05 -18.45 -6.51
CA ARG A 157 1.08 -19.35 -7.68
C ARG A 157 0.83 -18.60 -9.00
N PRO A 158 1.68 -17.62 -9.34
CA PRO A 158 1.43 -16.70 -10.44
C PRO A 158 1.43 -17.40 -11.81
N ASP A 159 2.18 -18.48 -11.95
CA ASP A 159 2.37 -19.22 -13.20
C ASP A 159 1.38 -20.39 -13.37
N ASP A 160 0.58 -20.69 -12.35
CA ASP A 160 -0.39 -21.77 -12.39
C ASP A 160 -1.67 -21.38 -13.15
N ASP A 161 -2.28 -22.35 -13.82
CA ASP A 161 -3.56 -22.18 -14.52
C ASP A 161 -4.75 -22.28 -13.54
N LEU A 162 -4.82 -21.30 -12.63
CA LEU A 162 -5.92 -21.13 -11.68
C LEU A 162 -6.63 -19.80 -11.95
N SER A 163 -7.91 -19.72 -11.61
CA SER A 163 -8.67 -18.48 -11.71
C SER A 163 -7.95 -17.33 -10.98
N PRO A 164 -7.72 -16.18 -11.64
CA PRO A 164 -7.10 -15.02 -11.01
C PRO A 164 -7.84 -14.56 -9.74
N TYR A 165 -9.17 -14.63 -9.74
CA TYR A 165 -9.99 -14.30 -8.57
C TYR A 165 -9.79 -15.27 -7.41
N LEU A 166 -9.58 -16.56 -7.70
CA LEU A 166 -9.23 -17.53 -6.66
C LEU A 166 -7.86 -17.22 -6.06
N LYS A 167 -6.87 -16.89 -6.90
CA LYS A 167 -5.54 -16.48 -6.43
C LYS A 167 -5.62 -15.22 -5.56
N LEU A 168 -6.39 -14.21 -5.99
CA LEU A 168 -6.62 -12.98 -5.23
C LEU A 168 -7.32 -13.27 -3.89
N PHE A 169 -8.33 -14.14 -3.88
CA PHE A 169 -9.00 -14.56 -2.63
C PHE A 169 -8.01 -15.22 -1.66
N VAL A 170 -7.16 -16.11 -2.16
CA VAL A 170 -6.13 -16.81 -1.37
C VAL A 170 -5.10 -15.82 -0.80
N MET A 171 -4.71 -14.81 -1.57
CA MET A 171 -3.88 -13.69 -1.08
C MET A 171 -4.60 -12.86 -0.02
N GLY A 172 -5.89 -12.55 -0.21
CA GLY A 172 -6.71 -11.82 0.75
C GLY A 172 -6.81 -12.48 2.13
N ILE A 173 -6.67 -13.81 2.20
CA ILE A 173 -6.62 -14.56 3.46
C ILE A 173 -5.19 -14.87 3.94
N GLY A 174 -4.17 -14.26 3.33
CA GLY A 174 -2.77 -14.27 3.81
C GLY A 174 -1.85 -15.33 3.23
N PHE A 175 -2.17 -15.91 2.07
CA PHE A 175 -1.28 -16.88 1.40
C PHE A 175 -0.63 -16.30 0.15
N GLY A 176 0.67 -16.57 -0.04
CA GLY A 176 1.45 -16.09 -1.19
C GLY A 176 2.04 -14.69 -1.03
N ASP A 177 1.58 -13.96 -0.03
CA ASP A 177 2.17 -12.73 0.46
C ASP A 177 2.09 -12.75 2.00
N SER A 178 3.10 -12.17 2.67
CA SER A 178 3.21 -12.22 4.13
C SER A 178 2.71 -10.94 4.81
N GLY A 179 2.49 -9.89 4.03
CA GLY A 179 2.11 -8.56 4.49
C GLY A 179 0.60 -8.34 4.59
N THR A 180 -0.25 -9.10 3.88
CA THR A 180 -1.71 -8.81 3.83
C THR A 180 -2.36 -8.88 5.21
N LEU A 181 -2.23 -10.00 5.93
CA LEU A 181 -2.89 -10.14 7.23
C LEU A 181 -2.38 -9.12 8.25
N PRO A 182 -1.06 -8.90 8.43
CA PRO A 182 -0.56 -7.82 9.28
C PRO A 182 -1.13 -6.44 8.91
N ALA A 183 -1.11 -6.08 7.63
CA ALA A 183 -1.58 -4.78 7.16
C ALA A 183 -3.09 -4.58 7.37
N VAL A 184 -3.89 -5.61 7.11
CA VAL A 184 -5.34 -5.59 7.32
C VAL A 184 -5.65 -5.51 8.81
N LEU A 185 -5.04 -6.36 9.63
CA LEU A 185 -5.26 -6.37 11.09
C LEU A 185 -4.87 -5.05 11.74
N ALA A 186 -3.77 -4.41 11.31
CA ALA A 186 -3.37 -3.10 11.80
C ALA A 186 -4.48 -2.05 11.62
N GLY A 187 -5.25 -2.12 10.53
CA GLY A 187 -6.37 -1.20 10.30
C GLY A 187 -7.58 -1.44 11.19
N TYR A 188 -7.79 -2.66 11.67
CA TYR A 188 -8.87 -2.99 12.61
C TYR A 188 -8.46 -2.73 14.07
N VAL A 189 -7.24 -3.11 14.45
CA VAL A 189 -6.75 -3.04 15.83
C VAL A 189 -6.24 -1.66 16.20
N GLY A 190 -5.71 -0.89 15.23
CA GLY A 190 -5.04 0.38 15.50
C GLY A 190 -3.60 0.21 16.01
N ASN A 191 -2.90 1.33 16.17
CA ASN A 191 -1.55 1.39 16.71
C ASN A 191 -1.38 2.71 17.50
N PRO A 192 -1.06 2.67 18.82
CA PRO A 192 -0.82 3.87 19.61
C PRO A 192 0.23 4.81 19.01
N ASN A 193 1.26 4.25 18.37
CA ASN A 193 2.36 4.97 17.75
C ASN A 193 2.21 5.10 16.22
N GLY A 194 1.03 4.73 15.68
CA GLY A 194 0.76 4.83 14.26
C GLY A 194 0.70 6.29 13.79
N ARG A 195 0.75 6.50 12.47
CA ARG A 195 0.62 7.83 11.86
C ARG A 195 -0.68 7.88 11.04
N ARG A 196 -1.46 8.96 11.17
CA ARG A 196 -2.83 9.08 10.60
C ARG A 196 -3.08 10.24 9.65
N GLU A 197 -2.10 11.12 9.43
CA GLU A 197 -2.28 12.39 8.71
C GLU A 197 -2.91 12.20 7.32
N TRP A 198 -2.47 11.19 6.59
CA TRP A 198 -3.01 10.88 5.26
C TRP A 198 -4.39 10.22 5.31
N ILE A 199 -4.71 9.51 6.40
CA ILE A 199 -5.97 8.76 6.54
C ILE A 199 -7.13 9.73 6.69
N GLU A 200 -7.00 10.72 7.58
CA GLU A 200 -8.03 11.76 7.75
C GLU A 200 -8.22 12.58 6.48
N THR A 201 -7.12 12.94 5.82
CA THR A 201 -7.15 13.66 4.55
C THR A 201 -7.83 12.85 3.44
N ALA A 202 -7.60 11.54 3.40
CA ALA A 202 -8.22 10.64 2.42
C ALA A 202 -9.71 10.39 2.71
N LEU A 203 -10.09 10.17 3.98
CA LEU A 203 -11.49 10.06 4.41
C LEU A 203 -12.26 11.33 4.07
N LYS A 204 -11.70 12.51 4.36
CA LYS A 204 -12.28 13.80 4.01
C LYS A 204 -12.50 13.91 2.50
N GLN A 205 -11.48 13.59 1.70
CA GLN A 205 -11.60 13.66 0.24
C GLN A 205 -12.70 12.72 -0.28
N GLY A 206 -12.81 11.51 0.25
CA GLY A 206 -13.89 10.61 -0.12
C GLY A 206 -15.26 11.08 0.33
N GLN A 207 -15.40 11.60 1.54
CA GLN A 207 -16.66 12.13 2.05
C GLN A 207 -17.14 13.33 1.23
N LEU A 208 -16.24 14.27 0.88
CA LEU A 208 -16.57 15.40 0.00
C LEU A 208 -16.92 14.96 -1.44
N ALA A 209 -16.36 13.85 -1.90
CA ALA A 209 -16.71 13.22 -3.17
C ALA A 209 -17.97 12.32 -3.09
N GLY A 210 -18.66 12.27 -1.94
CA GLY A 210 -19.87 11.47 -1.74
C GLY A 210 -19.62 9.96 -1.66
N ARG A 211 -18.40 9.52 -1.30
CA ARG A 211 -18.07 8.10 -1.11
C ARG A 211 -18.46 7.63 0.28
N TRP A 212 -19.23 6.54 0.32
CA TRP A 212 -19.60 5.87 1.56
C TRP A 212 -18.44 5.03 2.13
N PRO A 213 -18.19 5.02 3.45
CA PRO A 213 -18.90 5.79 4.49
C PRO A 213 -18.56 7.28 4.45
N ASP A 214 -19.57 8.13 4.60
CA ASP A 214 -19.50 9.59 4.40
C ASP A 214 -19.81 10.39 5.68
N SER A 215 -19.75 9.75 6.85
CA SER A 215 -20.16 10.34 8.12
C SER A 215 -19.12 10.20 9.23
N MET A 216 -17.89 9.80 8.89
CA MET A 216 -16.83 9.58 9.89
C MET A 216 -16.19 10.87 10.38
N LEU A 217 -16.22 11.91 9.54
CA LEU A 217 -15.68 13.23 9.85
C LEU A 217 -16.81 14.24 9.91
N GLU A 218 -16.73 15.14 10.88
CA GLU A 218 -17.51 16.38 10.87
C GLU A 218 -16.70 17.43 10.13
N ILE A 219 -17.19 17.84 8.96
CA ILE A 219 -16.51 18.78 8.08
C ILE A 219 -17.27 20.10 8.11
N ALA A 220 -16.59 21.19 8.45
CA ALA A 220 -17.15 22.54 8.43
C ALA A 220 -17.40 23.02 6.99
N ALA A 221 -18.15 24.12 6.84
CA ALA A 221 -18.44 24.72 5.54
C ALA A 221 -17.19 25.19 4.78
N ASP A 222 -16.09 25.50 5.49
CA ASP A 222 -14.80 25.86 4.89
C ASP A 222 -13.93 24.64 4.53
N GLY A 223 -14.45 23.43 4.76
CA GLY A 223 -13.77 22.17 4.51
C GLY A 223 -12.82 21.73 5.62
N SER A 224 -12.66 22.47 6.72
CA SER A 224 -11.85 21.99 7.86
C SER A 224 -12.50 20.80 8.57
N ILE A 225 -11.68 19.89 9.11
CA ILE A 225 -12.16 18.76 9.93
C ILE A 225 -12.37 19.30 11.34
N VAL A 226 -13.61 19.28 11.81
CA VAL A 226 -14.01 19.77 13.14
C VAL A 226 -13.91 18.66 14.17
N ALA A 227 -14.35 17.47 13.80
CA ALA A 227 -14.30 16.29 14.65
C ALA A 227 -14.08 15.04 13.82
N ASN A 228 -13.45 14.04 14.43
CA ASN A 228 -13.29 12.71 13.87
C ASN A 228 -13.93 11.71 14.84
N LYS A 229 -14.95 10.98 14.38
CA LYS A 229 -15.73 10.08 15.26
C LYS A 229 -14.92 8.93 15.85
N PHE A 230 -13.75 8.61 15.29
CA PHE A 230 -12.85 7.63 15.89
C PHE A 230 -12.22 8.15 17.20
N ASP A 231 -12.22 9.47 17.46
CA ASP A 231 -11.75 10.05 18.73
C ASP A 231 -12.69 9.75 19.91
N ASP A 232 -13.96 9.44 19.66
CA ASP A 232 -14.97 9.17 20.69
C ASP A 232 -14.76 7.82 21.41
N ALA A 233 -13.83 7.00 20.93
CA ALA A 233 -13.51 5.71 21.54
C ALA A 233 -12.74 5.89 22.85
N TRP A 234 -13.43 5.73 23.99
CA TRP A 234 -12.96 6.08 25.34
C TRP A 234 -11.57 5.57 25.77
N LEU A 235 -11.05 4.46 25.21
CA LEU A 235 -9.72 3.91 25.54
C LEU A 235 -8.64 4.16 24.48
N VAL A 236 -9.05 4.44 23.24
CA VAL A 236 -8.20 4.29 22.05
C VAL A 236 -8.31 5.46 21.08
N GLY A 237 -9.17 6.44 21.37
CA GLY A 237 -9.34 7.64 20.55
C GLY A 237 -8.07 8.49 20.46
N GLY A 238 -7.22 8.47 21.49
CA GLY A 238 -5.93 9.17 21.49
C GLY A 238 -4.79 8.44 20.77
N TRP A 239 -5.03 7.30 20.11
CA TRP A 239 -3.98 6.56 19.42
C TRP A 239 -3.59 7.24 18.11
N GLY A 240 -2.30 7.14 17.76
CA GLY A 240 -1.79 7.68 16.50
C GLY A 240 -2.43 7.06 15.26
N LEU A 241 -2.77 5.76 15.29
CA LEU A 241 -3.72 5.11 14.39
C LEU A 241 -4.85 4.51 15.23
N ARG A 242 -6.07 4.98 15.03
CA ARG A 242 -7.22 4.52 15.81
C ARG A 242 -7.77 3.21 15.26
N PRO A 243 -8.34 2.34 16.12
CA PRO A 243 -9.01 1.13 15.67
C PRO A 243 -10.10 1.44 14.64
N PHE A 244 -10.23 0.57 13.64
CA PHE A 244 -11.15 0.67 12.51
C PHE A 244 -10.96 1.84 11.56
N GLU A 245 -10.20 2.88 11.90
CA GLU A 245 -10.12 4.08 11.07
C GLU A 245 -9.57 3.79 9.66
N LEU A 246 -8.42 3.11 9.58
CA LEU A 246 -7.83 2.70 8.30
C LEU A 246 -8.68 1.64 7.60
N ALA A 247 -9.32 0.73 8.34
CA ALA A 247 -10.23 -0.24 7.75
C ALA A 247 -11.45 0.43 7.10
N VAL A 248 -11.96 1.50 7.70
CA VAL A 248 -13.07 2.29 7.16
C VAL A 248 -12.65 3.08 5.93
N LEU A 249 -11.44 3.65 5.90
CA LEU A 249 -10.90 4.24 4.67
C LEU A 249 -10.80 3.20 3.54
N ARG A 250 -10.29 2.00 3.84
CA ARG A 250 -10.20 0.92 2.85
C ARG A 250 -11.58 0.47 2.37
N LEU A 251 -12.57 0.40 3.26
CA LEU A 251 -13.95 0.13 2.91
C LEU A 251 -14.53 1.24 1.99
N GLN A 252 -14.21 2.51 2.27
CA GLN A 252 -14.61 3.64 1.44
C GLN A 252 -14.01 3.55 0.04
N ASN A 253 -12.75 3.13 -0.07
CA ASN A 253 -12.08 2.88 -1.35
C ASN A 253 -12.70 1.68 -2.09
N LEU A 254 -12.92 0.56 -1.40
CA LEU A 254 -13.52 -0.65 -1.98
C LEU A 254 -14.86 -0.35 -2.63
N ILE A 255 -15.76 0.34 -1.92
CA ILE A 255 -17.10 0.62 -2.44
C ILE A 255 -17.07 1.78 -3.43
N GLY A 256 -16.53 2.93 -3.00
CA GLY A 256 -16.64 4.18 -3.74
C GLY A 256 -15.73 4.28 -4.97
N ILE A 257 -14.64 3.50 -5.02
CA ILE A 257 -13.69 3.49 -6.14
C ILE A 257 -13.79 2.16 -6.87
N GLN A 258 -13.48 1.04 -6.21
CA GLN A 258 -13.25 -0.24 -6.88
C GLN A 258 -14.55 -0.84 -7.43
N PHE A 259 -15.59 -0.99 -6.60
CA PHE A 259 -16.86 -1.57 -7.03
C PHE A 259 -17.67 -0.63 -7.93
N ASN A 260 -17.80 0.65 -7.56
CA ASN A 260 -18.57 1.61 -8.35
C ASN A 260 -17.98 1.88 -9.75
N ASN A 261 -16.68 1.60 -9.96
CA ASN A 261 -15.98 1.88 -11.22
C ASN A 261 -15.26 0.64 -11.77
N TRP A 262 -15.65 -0.57 -11.37
CA TRP A 262 -14.94 -1.81 -11.70
C TRP A 262 -14.66 -1.96 -13.20
N ASP A 263 -15.66 -1.71 -14.05
CA ASP A 263 -15.49 -1.86 -15.50
C ASP A 263 -14.49 -0.88 -16.11
N ALA A 264 -14.30 0.29 -15.50
CA ALA A 264 -13.32 1.28 -15.95
C ALA A 264 -11.92 1.05 -15.36
N LEU A 265 -11.80 0.31 -14.26
CA LEU A 265 -10.56 0.20 -13.47
C LEU A 265 -9.95 -1.21 -13.43
N LYS A 266 -10.70 -2.25 -13.79
CA LYS A 266 -10.21 -3.63 -13.79
C LYS A 266 -9.05 -3.80 -14.79
N PRO A 267 -8.07 -4.67 -14.49
CA PRO A 267 -6.98 -4.92 -15.40
C PRO A 267 -7.48 -5.62 -16.67
N VAL A 268 -6.83 -5.36 -17.79
CA VAL A 268 -7.05 -6.10 -19.05
C VAL A 268 -6.23 -7.39 -19.12
N ASP A 269 -5.14 -7.46 -18.34
CA ASP A 269 -4.30 -8.65 -18.18
C ASP A 269 -4.54 -9.25 -16.79
N ASP A 270 -5.09 -10.47 -16.77
CA ASP A 270 -5.42 -11.21 -15.56
C ASP A 270 -4.22 -11.42 -14.62
N ARG A 271 -2.99 -11.44 -15.15
CA ARG A 271 -1.77 -11.56 -14.34
C ARG A 271 -1.56 -10.35 -13.44
N CYS A 272 -2.14 -9.20 -13.79
CA CYS A 272 -2.06 -7.98 -12.99
C CYS A 272 -2.98 -7.99 -11.78
N LEU A 273 -3.99 -8.88 -11.73
CA LEU A 273 -4.97 -8.94 -10.62
C LEU A 273 -4.33 -9.34 -9.28
N THR A 274 -3.23 -10.08 -9.31
CA THR A 274 -2.52 -10.57 -8.11
C THR A 274 -1.11 -10.02 -7.96
N GLN A 275 -0.68 -9.19 -8.93
CA GLN A 275 0.61 -8.55 -8.88
C GLN A 275 0.57 -7.38 -7.91
N LEU A 276 1.48 -7.38 -6.93
CA LEU A 276 1.64 -6.30 -5.97
C LEU A 276 2.51 -5.17 -6.57
N GLY A 277 2.67 -4.10 -5.78
CA GLY A 277 3.38 -2.90 -6.20
C GLY A 277 4.77 -2.75 -5.58
N GLY A 278 5.28 -1.53 -5.73
CA GLY A 278 6.49 -1.08 -5.09
C GLY A 278 6.75 0.40 -5.35
N CYS A 279 7.75 0.94 -4.68
CA CYS A 279 8.14 2.34 -4.81
C CYS A 279 9.65 2.48 -4.69
N THR A 280 10.24 3.42 -5.42
CA THR A 280 11.63 3.82 -5.22
C THR A 280 11.78 5.32 -5.38
N VAL A 281 12.76 5.89 -4.68
CA VAL A 281 13.26 7.23 -4.95
C VAL A 281 14.71 7.11 -5.34
N VAL A 282 15.07 7.62 -6.52
CA VAL A 282 16.45 7.68 -6.99
C VAL A 282 17.00 9.09 -6.85
N GLY A 283 18.30 9.19 -6.56
CA GLY A 283 19.05 10.44 -6.61
C GLY A 283 19.53 10.81 -8.02
N PRO A 284 20.32 11.88 -8.14
CA PRO A 284 21.01 12.20 -9.38
C PRO A 284 21.86 11.03 -9.86
N GLY A 285 21.76 10.67 -11.14
CA GLY A 285 22.46 9.51 -11.72
C GLY A 285 21.74 8.16 -11.55
N GLY A 286 20.57 8.13 -10.90
CA GLY A 286 19.69 6.95 -10.87
C GLY A 286 20.00 5.91 -9.79
N GLU A 287 20.87 6.22 -8.83
CA GLU A 287 21.08 5.38 -7.65
C GLU A 287 19.89 5.46 -6.70
N ALA A 288 19.41 4.32 -6.21
CA ALA A 288 18.29 4.26 -5.28
C ALA A 288 18.69 4.82 -3.89
N ILE A 289 17.98 5.85 -3.44
CA ILE A 289 18.05 6.38 -2.07
C ILE A 289 17.10 5.58 -1.17
N TYR A 290 15.91 5.27 -1.70
CA TYR A 290 14.88 4.49 -1.03
C TYR A 290 14.29 3.47 -2.00
N SER A 291 13.96 2.28 -1.51
CA SER A 291 13.29 1.26 -2.31
C SER A 291 12.42 0.36 -1.43
N TRP A 292 11.20 0.12 -1.88
CA TRP A 292 10.18 -0.68 -1.23
C TRP A 292 9.53 -1.61 -2.25
N VAL A 293 9.33 -2.87 -1.86
CA VAL A 293 8.51 -3.84 -2.58
C VAL A 293 7.40 -4.27 -1.64
N ASP A 294 6.16 -4.15 -2.09
CA ASP A 294 4.99 -4.50 -1.29
C ASP A 294 5.04 -6.00 -0.96
N ASN A 295 4.88 -6.34 0.32
CA ASN A 295 4.87 -7.72 0.79
C ASN A 295 3.46 -8.27 0.99
N GLY A 296 2.43 -7.48 0.69
CA GLY A 296 1.03 -7.87 0.69
C GLY A 296 0.07 -6.83 0.12
N LEU A 297 -1.20 -7.20 0.03
CA LEU A 297 -2.28 -6.24 -0.12
C LEU A 297 -2.27 -5.32 1.10
N CYS A 298 -2.58 -4.05 0.88
CA CYS A 298 -2.57 -3.00 1.88
C CYS A 298 -1.18 -2.67 2.50
N ASP A 299 -0.09 -3.20 1.95
CA ASP A 299 1.30 -3.05 2.43
C ASP A 299 2.12 -2.07 1.56
N VAL A 300 1.74 -0.79 1.62
CA VAL A 300 2.47 0.30 0.95
C VAL A 300 3.39 1.01 1.96
N PRO A 301 4.52 1.61 1.53
CA PRO A 301 5.53 2.13 2.44
C PRO A 301 4.99 3.25 3.32
N ASP A 302 5.49 3.34 4.56
CA ASP A 302 5.26 4.54 5.38
C ASP A 302 5.97 5.72 4.71
N MET A 303 5.17 6.72 4.30
CA MET A 303 5.68 7.90 3.61
C MET A 303 6.62 8.72 4.49
N ASN A 304 6.50 8.63 5.81
CA ASN A 304 7.40 9.34 6.69
C ASN A 304 8.76 8.68 6.75
N GLU A 305 8.83 7.34 6.79
CA GLU A 305 10.09 6.62 6.69
C GLU A 305 10.77 6.91 5.34
N LEU A 306 9.98 6.97 4.27
CA LEU A 306 10.45 7.41 2.96
C LEU A 306 11.02 8.83 3.04
N LEU A 307 10.28 9.80 3.60
CA LEU A 307 10.72 11.21 3.73
C LEU A 307 11.94 11.39 4.64
N GLU A 308 12.09 10.55 5.67
CA GLU A 308 13.26 10.50 6.55
C GLU A 308 14.51 10.01 5.79
N ALA A 309 14.33 9.13 4.81
CA ALA A 309 15.42 8.65 3.93
C ALA A 309 15.84 9.65 2.83
N LEU A 310 15.01 10.67 2.51
CA LEU A 310 15.30 11.71 1.52
C LEU A 310 16.07 12.89 2.11
#